data_AF-A0AAD6WM86-F1
#
_entry.id   AF-A0AAD6WM86-F1
#
_cell.length_a   1.000
_cell.length_b   1.000
_cell.length_c   1.000
_cell.angle_alpha   90.00
_cell.angle_beta   90.00
_cell.angle_gamma   90.00
#
_symmetry.space_group_name_H-M   'P 1'
#
loop_
_entity.id
_entity.type
_entity.pdbx_description
1 polymer ?
#
loop_
_entity_poly.entity_id
_entity_poly.type
_entity_poly.pdbx_seq_one_letter_code
_entity_poly.pdbx_strand_id
1 'polypeptide(L)' 'MGIHSTITDSFIPSNHSSALSHPTVIQDYINKERAGGRYTGPFSRSRLESLIGPFRTSPL' A
#
# COMPACT_ATOMS: atom_id res chain seq x y z
N MET A 1 -21.79 6.26 15.36
CA MET A 1 -22.35 5.80 14.07
C MET A 1 -21.23 5.83 13.04
N GLY A 2 -20.73 4.68 12.59
CA GLY A 2 -19.71 4.62 11.54
C GLY A 2 -20.37 4.65 10.16
N ILE A 3 -19.80 5.40 9.21
CA ILE A 3 -20.24 5.37 7.82
C ILE A 3 -19.87 4.02 7.20
N HIS A 4 -20.87 3.19 6.88
CA HIS A 4 -20.65 1.94 6.17
C HIS A 4 -20.59 2.23 4.66
N SER A 5 -19.51 2.89 4.22
CA SER A 5 -19.26 3.11 2.80
C SER A 5 -18.65 1.86 2.19
N THR A 6 -19.41 1.16 1.38
CA THR A 6 -18.92 -0.01 0.61
C THR A 6 -17.89 0.46 -0.41
N ILE A 7 -16.69 -0.13 -0.37
CA ILE A 7 -15.65 0.11 -1.37
C ILE A 7 -16.03 -0.70 -2.62
N THR A 8 -16.42 -0.02 -3.70
CA THR A 8 -16.76 -0.65 -4.99
C THR A 8 -15.54 -0.82 -5.90
N ASP A 9 -14.54 0.05 -5.74
CA ASP A 9 -13.37 0.15 -6.60
C ASP A 9 -12.11 0.34 -5.77
N SER A 10 -11.01 -0.25 -6.23
CA SER A 10 -9.74 -0.05 -5.56
C SER A 10 -9.16 1.32 -5.87
N PHE A 11 -8.68 1.99 -4.83
CA PHE A 11 -8.06 3.30 -4.94
C PHE A 11 -6.67 3.30 -4.30
N ILE A 12 -5.67 3.56 -5.13
CA ILE A 12 -4.26 3.64 -4.74
C ILE A 12 -3.80 5.06 -5.05
N PRO A 13 -3.81 5.97 -4.06
CA PRO A 13 -3.34 7.33 -4.26
C PRO A 13 -1.83 7.36 -4.53
N SER A 14 -1.37 8.38 -5.26
CA SER A 14 0.06 8.67 -5.39
C SER A 14 0.68 8.93 -4.02
N ASN A 15 1.92 8.47 -3.82
CA ASN A 15 2.66 8.73 -2.60
C ASN A 15 2.89 10.24 -2.37
N HIS A 16 3.09 10.62 -1.11
CA HIS A 16 3.37 11.99 -0.74
C HIS A 16 4.70 12.44 -1.35
N SER A 17 4.84 13.75 -1.61
CA SER A 17 6.03 14.32 -2.25
C SER A 17 7.32 14.00 -1.49
N SER A 18 7.27 13.93 -0.15
CA SER A 18 8.41 13.55 0.68
C SER A 18 8.96 12.16 0.38
N ALA A 19 8.09 11.20 0.08
CA ALA A 19 8.47 9.83 -0.28
C ALA A 19 9.11 9.78 -1.69
N LEU A 20 8.68 10.66 -2.59
CA LEU A 20 9.28 10.82 -3.92
C LEU A 20 10.64 11.53 -3.86
N SER A 21 10.82 12.47 -2.92
CA SER A 21 12.08 13.19 -2.73
C SER A 21 13.19 12.35 -2.10
N HIS A 22 12.85 11.32 -1.32
CA HIS A 22 13.82 10.47 -0.61
C HIS A 22 13.59 8.98 -0.90
N PRO A 23 13.70 8.53 -2.16
CA PRO A 23 13.36 7.16 -2.55
C PRO A 23 14.24 6.11 -1.85
N THR A 24 15.49 6.44 -1.54
CA THR A 24 16.43 5.55 -0.84
C THR A 24 15.99 5.25 0.59
N VAL A 25 15.55 6.27 1.33
CA VAL A 25 15.06 6.12 2.71
C VAL A 25 13.82 5.22 2.75
N ILE A 26 12.90 5.40 1.80
CA ILE A 26 11.70 4.57 1.68
C ILE A 26 12.07 3.12 1.35
N GLN A 27 13.00 2.92 0.42
CA GLN A 27 13.44 1.58 0.03
C GLN A 27 14.16 0.85 1.17
N ASP A 28 15.03 1.55 1.91
CA ASP A 28 15.73 1.01 3.08
C ASP A 28 14.76 0.62 4.19
N TYR A 29 13.75 1.45 4.44
CA TYR A 29 12.68 1.14 5.38
C TYR A 29 11.91 -0.12 4.95
N ILE A 30 11.45 -0.18 3.70
CA ILE A 30 10.76 -1.36 3.15
C ILE A 30 11.63 -2.61 3.30
N ASN A 31 12.92 -2.54 2.98
CA ASN A 31 13.84 -3.68 3.10
C ASN A 31 14.01 -4.12 4.55
N LYS A 32 14.14 -3.18 5.49
CA LYS A 32 14.21 -3.47 6.93
C LYS A 32 12.94 -4.16 7.44
N GLU A 33 11.77 -3.69 7.02
CA GLU A 33 10.48 -4.28 7.39
C GLU A 33 10.28 -5.66 6.77
N ARG A 34 10.73 -5.88 5.53
CA ARG A 34 10.74 -7.20 4.89
C ARG A 34 11.70 -8.17 5.58
N ALA A 35 12.91 -7.73 5.93
CA ALA A 35 13.88 -8.54 6.66
C ALA A 35 13.36 -8.93 8.06
N GLY A 36 12.58 -8.06 8.68
CA GLY A 36 11.87 -8.34 9.93
C GLY A 36 10.60 -9.19 9.79
N GLY A 37 10.26 -9.65 8.58
CA GLY A 37 9.05 -10.44 8.30
C GLY A 37 7.74 -9.69 8.46
N ARG A 38 7.77 -8.36 8.63
CA ARG A 38 6.58 -7.52 8.83
C ARG A 38 5.89 -7.19 7.51
N TYR A 39 6.67 -7.03 6.44
CA TYR A 39 6.16 -6.77 5.09
C TYR A 39 6.32 -8.00 4.19
N THR A 40 5.28 -8.29 3.42
CA THR A 40 5.26 -9.30 2.36
C THR A 40 4.91 -8.67 1.02
N GLY A 41 5.50 -9.18 -0.06
CA GLY A 41 5.32 -8.65 -1.41
C GLY A 41 6.64 -8.49 -2.16
N PRO A 42 6.60 -7.94 -3.40
CA PRO A 42 5.52 -7.13 -3.98
C PRO A 42 4.31 -7.92 -4.49
N PHE A 43 3.14 -7.27 -4.56
CA PHE A 43 1.90 -7.83 -5.13
C PHE A 43 1.38 -6.95 -6.26
N SER A 44 0.80 -7.57 -7.29
CA SER A 44 0.05 -6.82 -8.30
C SER A 44 -1.33 -6.43 -7.78
N ARG A 45 -1.85 -5.30 -8.27
CA ARG A 45 -3.20 -4.83 -7.95
C ARG A 45 -4.26 -5.90 -8.23
N SER A 46 -4.21 -6.54 -9.39
CA SER A 46 -5.16 -7.58 -9.80
C SER A 46 -5.17 -8.79 -8.87
N ARG A 47 -3.99 -9.20 -8.38
CA ARG A 47 -3.87 -10.30 -7.42
C ARG A 47 -4.54 -9.96 -6.09
N LEU A 48 -4.31 -8.74 -5.59
CA LEU A 48 -4.93 -8.28 -4.35
C LEU A 48 -6.44 -8.12 -4.50
N GLU A 49 -6.91 -7.51 -5.60
CA GLU A 49 -8.34 -7.39 -5.90
C GLU A 49 -9.03 -8.75 -5.96
N SER A 50 -8.41 -9.76 -6.56
CA SER A 50 -8.95 -11.12 -6.60
C SER A 50 -8.95 -11.81 -5.24
N LEU A 51 -8.03 -11.46 -4.34
CA LEU A 51 -7.87 -12.13 -3.05
C LEU A 51 -8.75 -11.52 -1.95
N ILE A 52 -8.85 -10.18 -1.91
CA ILE A 52 -9.51 -9.44 -0.83
C ILE A 52 -10.65 -8.54 -1.31
N GLY A 53 -10.91 -8.49 -2.62
CA GLY A 53 -11.87 -7.57 -3.23
C GLY A 53 -11.30 -6.16 -3.38
N PRO A 54 -12.17 -5.17 -3.70
CA PRO A 54 -11.78 -3.77 -3.82
C PRO A 54 -11.12 -3.24 -2.54
N PHE A 55 -9.98 -2.56 -2.66
CA PHE A 55 -9.22 -2.09 -1.51
C PHE A 55 -8.71 -0.65 -1.67
N ARG A 56 -8.40 0.01 -0.55
CA ARG A 56 -7.79 1.35 -0.57
C ARG A 56 -6.49 1.33 0.19
N THR A 57 -5.47 1.98 -0.35
CA THR A 57 -4.17 2.15 0.32
C THR A 57 -4.01 3.57 0.82
N SER A 58 -3.22 3.74 1.88
CA SER A 58 -2.75 5.05 2.30
C SER A 58 -1.48 5.42 1.51
N PRO A 59 -1.28 6.70 1.16
CA PRO A 59 -0.04 7.16 0.56
C PRO A 59 1.12 7.04 1.57
N LEU A 60 2.31 6.72 1.05
CA LEU A 60 3.56 6.75 1.82
C LEU A 60 4.12 8.17 1.95
#